data_AF-A0A812ZNE1-F1
#
_entry.id   AF-A0A812ZNE1-F1
#
_cell.length_a   1.000
_cell.length_b   1.000
_cell.length_c   1.000
_cell.angle_alpha   90.00
_cell.angle_beta   90.00
_cell.angle_gamma   90.00
#
_symmetry.space_group_name_H-M   'P 1'
#
loop_
_entity.id
_entity.type
_entity.pdbx_description
1 polymer ?
#
loop_
_entity_poly.entity_id
_entity_poly.type
_entity_poly.pdbx_seq_one_letter_code
_entity_poly.pdbx_strand_id
1 'polypeptide(L)'
;MSYAGLDENGATSIRAEIKLRIPRINEVSHVREARRLLRQELGGCEALRAELVNAGFVEDGSGELTGGLSPLNVFARAARGLLKQPNMEREQEALGDFKKKFLVCCNRPENDLHWDSEDPQWVRRASMSRRHRFLTTKDVRWQWFNPLVFGMVCEIGEGCDVREALQEAEQMKSAALHFAKHCPGWPRDAKDVGLYVNIFGHNNVNSLFIHILDLTVTGPSFAASRLTEVTLPARVLLPRTLHLLAVTGNPSSSQHNQHHPASPSP
;
A
#
# COMPACT_ATOMS: atom_id res chain seq x y z
N MET A 1 21.44 -1.14 -14.94
CA MET A 1 20.55 -2.26 -14.61
C MET A 1 21.32 -3.19 -13.70
N SER A 2 21.14 -3.12 -12.37
CA SER A 2 21.53 -4.23 -11.50
C SER A 2 20.26 -5.05 -11.24
N TYR A 3 20.31 -6.31 -11.65
CA TYR A 3 19.35 -7.34 -11.28
C TYR A 3 20.08 -8.30 -10.35
N ALA A 4 19.33 -8.79 -9.36
CA ALA A 4 19.66 -9.86 -8.41
C ALA A 4 20.45 -9.45 -7.14
N GLY A 5 19.69 -9.25 -6.06
CA GLY A 5 19.85 -10.07 -4.86
C GLY A 5 20.82 -9.61 -3.78
N LEU A 6 21.85 -8.82 -4.10
CA LEU A 6 22.84 -8.37 -3.13
C LEU A 6 23.12 -6.89 -3.33
N ASP A 7 23.16 -6.13 -2.24
CA ASP A 7 23.87 -4.86 -2.27
C ASP A 7 25.38 -5.11 -2.31
N GLU A 8 26.15 -4.04 -2.50
CA GLU A 8 27.61 -4.06 -2.68
C GLU A 8 28.36 -4.69 -1.48
N ASN A 9 27.65 -4.96 -0.38
CA ASN A 9 28.17 -5.48 0.88
C ASN A 9 27.77 -6.94 1.15
N GLY A 10 27.05 -7.61 0.24
CA GLY A 10 26.66 -9.01 0.42
C GLY A 10 25.54 -9.24 1.44
N ALA A 11 24.82 -8.18 1.85
CA ALA A 11 23.61 -8.32 2.63
C ALA A 11 22.42 -8.60 1.70
N THR A 12 21.64 -9.64 1.98
CA THR A 12 20.41 -9.90 1.23
C THR A 12 19.32 -8.93 1.70
N SER A 13 18.91 -8.01 0.82
CA SER A 13 17.78 -7.12 1.07
C SER A 13 16.51 -7.95 1.34
N ILE A 14 15.70 -7.53 2.31
CA ILE A 14 14.38 -8.12 2.62
C ILE A 14 13.52 -8.17 1.35
N ARG A 15 13.62 -7.14 0.50
CA ARG A 15 12.93 -7.11 -0.80
C ARG A 15 13.37 -8.26 -1.69
N ALA A 16 14.67 -8.51 -1.77
CA ALA A 16 15.23 -9.60 -2.58
C ALA A 16 14.83 -10.97 -2.04
N GLU A 17 14.88 -11.15 -0.72
CA GLU A 17 14.47 -12.40 -0.05
C GLU A 17 13.00 -12.73 -0.28
N ILE A 18 12.10 -11.76 -0.10
CA ILE A 18 10.67 -11.95 -0.38
C ILE A 18 10.46 -12.32 -1.85
N LYS A 19 11.13 -11.61 -2.78
CA LYS A 19 10.99 -11.88 -4.21
C LYS A 19 11.51 -13.26 -4.61
N LEU A 20 12.62 -13.70 -4.01
CA LEU A 20 13.23 -15.00 -4.28
C LEU A 20 12.33 -16.14 -3.78
N ARG A 21 11.83 -16.04 -2.54
CA ARG A 21 11.04 -17.10 -1.90
C ARG A 21 9.58 -17.11 -2.34
N ILE A 22 9.06 -15.96 -2.76
CA ILE A 22 7.69 -15.78 -3.24
C ILE A 22 7.77 -15.13 -4.63
N PRO A 23 8.11 -15.89 -5.68
CA PRO A 23 8.34 -15.34 -7.03
C PRO A 23 7.08 -14.77 -7.70
N ARG A 24 5.89 -15.02 -7.13
CA ARG A 24 4.59 -14.48 -7.58
C ARG A 24 3.78 -14.08 -6.35
N ILE A 25 3.17 -12.90 -6.38
CA ILE A 25 2.37 -12.35 -5.27
C ILE A 25 1.08 -11.72 -5.78
N ASN A 26 0.14 -12.56 -6.16
CA ASN A 26 -1.16 -12.17 -6.72
C ASN A 26 -2.36 -12.77 -5.98
N GLU A 27 -2.12 -13.42 -4.84
CA GLU A 27 -3.16 -14.04 -4.01
C GLU A 27 -2.95 -13.70 -2.54
N VAL A 28 -4.03 -13.76 -1.76
CA VAL A 28 -3.99 -13.46 -0.32
C VAL A 28 -3.08 -14.43 0.44
N SER A 29 -2.99 -15.69 0.02
CA SER A 29 -2.06 -16.71 0.55
C SER A 29 -0.60 -16.25 0.43
N HIS A 30 -0.19 -15.75 -0.74
CA HIS A 30 1.15 -15.22 -0.99
C HIS A 30 1.45 -14.03 -0.08
N VAL A 31 0.49 -13.12 0.13
CA VAL A 31 0.74 -11.98 1.03
C VAL A 31 0.84 -12.40 2.49
N ARG A 32 0.04 -13.39 2.92
CA ARG A 32 0.16 -13.96 4.26
C ARG A 32 1.53 -14.60 4.47
N GLU A 33 2.03 -15.33 3.47
CA GLU A 33 3.37 -15.91 3.53
C GLU A 33 4.45 -14.84 3.57
N ALA A 34 4.36 -13.78 2.75
CA ALA A 34 5.31 -12.66 2.81
C ALA A 34 5.34 -11.99 4.20
N ARG A 35 4.15 -11.81 4.82
CA ARG A 35 4.05 -11.28 6.19
C ARG A 35 4.61 -12.23 7.24
N ARG A 36 4.44 -13.54 7.05
CA ARG A 36 5.00 -14.57 7.93
C ARG A 36 6.53 -14.53 7.87
N LEU A 37 7.11 -14.52 6.66
CA LEU A 37 8.55 -14.38 6.43
C LEU A 37 9.09 -13.11 7.10
N LEU A 38 8.45 -11.97 6.83
CA LEU A 38 8.85 -10.69 7.42
C LEU A 38 8.94 -10.78 8.94
N ARG A 39 7.87 -11.28 9.59
CA ARG A 39 7.77 -11.31 11.05
C ARG A 39 8.66 -12.35 11.72
N GLN A 40 8.81 -13.52 11.12
CA GLN A 40 9.41 -14.67 11.79
C GLN A 40 10.86 -14.93 11.39
N GLU A 41 11.27 -14.49 10.20
CA GLU A 41 12.54 -14.88 9.60
C GLU A 41 13.39 -13.69 9.14
N LEU A 42 12.79 -12.53 8.87
CA LEU A 42 13.48 -11.38 8.26
C LEU A 42 13.54 -10.14 9.18
N GLY A 43 13.46 -10.35 10.49
CA GLY A 43 13.69 -9.27 11.48
C GLY A 43 12.53 -8.29 11.67
N GLY A 44 11.35 -8.58 11.13
CA GLY A 44 10.14 -7.82 11.42
C GLY A 44 10.09 -6.44 10.76
N CYS A 45 9.27 -5.57 11.33
CA CYS A 45 9.03 -4.24 10.77
C CYS A 45 10.20 -3.29 11.05
N GLU A 46 10.94 -3.53 12.14
CA GLU A 46 12.15 -2.78 12.49
C GLU A 46 13.23 -2.95 11.42
N ALA A 47 13.52 -4.20 11.03
CA ALA A 47 14.53 -4.49 10.02
C ALA A 47 14.14 -3.89 8.65
N LEU A 48 12.86 -3.98 8.29
CA LEU A 48 12.35 -3.39 7.05
C LEU A 48 12.40 -1.86 7.06
N ARG A 49 12.05 -1.21 8.18
CA ARG A 49 12.21 0.25 8.32
C ARG A 49 13.68 0.64 8.20
N ALA A 50 14.58 -0.06 8.89
CA ALA A 50 16.02 0.20 8.83
C ALA A 50 16.55 0.07 7.39
N GLU A 51 16.13 -0.95 6.64
CA GLU A 51 16.45 -1.08 5.21
C GLU A 51 15.98 0.14 4.40
N LEU A 52 14.75 0.60 4.62
CA LEU A 52 14.21 1.77 3.91
C LEU A 52 14.91 3.08 4.28
N VAL A 53 15.30 3.26 5.54
CA VAL A 53 16.08 4.42 6.00
C VAL A 53 17.47 4.40 5.39
N ASN A 54 18.18 3.27 5.48
CA ASN A 54 19.53 3.12 4.92
C ASN A 54 19.54 3.33 3.40
N ALA A 55 18.48 2.92 2.71
CA ALA A 55 18.30 3.14 1.28
C ALA A 55 17.78 4.55 0.92
N GLY A 56 17.55 5.43 1.91
CA GLY A 56 17.10 6.81 1.71
C GLY A 56 15.64 6.97 1.30
N PHE A 57 14.81 5.94 1.44
CA PHE A 57 13.37 6.00 1.15
C PHE A 57 12.54 6.56 2.30
N VAL A 58 13.04 6.44 3.54
CA VAL A 58 12.44 7.00 4.75
C VAL A 58 13.43 7.98 5.37
N GLU A 59 12.96 9.18 5.70
CA GLU A 59 13.73 10.21 6.39
C GLU A 59 13.79 9.87 7.89
N ASP A 60 14.99 9.54 8.41
CA ASP A 60 15.13 8.98 9.76
C ASP A 60 14.54 9.85 10.87
N GLY A 61 14.74 11.17 10.78
CA GLY A 61 14.26 12.12 11.78
C GLY A 61 12.75 12.36 11.80
N SER A 62 12.03 12.07 10.70
CA SER A 62 10.59 12.32 10.58
C SER A 62 9.76 11.04 10.50
N GLY A 63 10.37 9.91 10.10
CA GLY A 63 9.63 8.68 9.79
C GLY A 63 8.75 8.81 8.54
N GLU A 64 8.96 9.84 7.72
CA GLU A 64 8.21 10.08 6.49
C GLU A 64 8.95 9.57 5.26
N LEU A 65 8.20 9.26 4.21
CA LEU A 65 8.74 8.91 2.92
C LEU A 65 9.44 10.09 2.27
N THR A 66 10.61 9.84 1.67
CA THR A 66 11.40 10.86 1.00
C THR A 66 10.62 11.56 -0.11
N GLY A 67 10.73 12.89 -0.14
CA GLY A 67 10.31 13.72 -1.28
C GLY A 67 11.43 13.89 -2.33
N GLY A 68 12.57 13.24 -2.13
CA GLY A 68 13.77 13.40 -2.95
C GLY A 68 13.62 12.95 -4.41
N LEU A 69 14.63 13.31 -5.21
CA LEU A 69 14.78 12.81 -6.59
C LEU A 69 15.68 11.57 -6.66
N SER A 70 16.42 11.26 -5.58
CA SER A 70 17.30 10.10 -5.47
C SER A 70 17.30 9.58 -4.03
N PRO A 71 16.60 8.47 -3.72
CA PRO A 71 15.74 7.73 -4.64
C PRO A 71 14.47 8.52 -5.01
N LEU A 72 13.98 8.34 -6.23
CA LEU A 72 12.75 9.00 -6.68
C LEU A 72 11.52 8.32 -6.08
N ASN A 73 10.67 9.10 -5.40
CA ASN A 73 9.36 8.65 -4.92
C ASN A 73 8.23 9.53 -5.48
N VAL A 74 7.69 9.16 -6.64
CA VAL A 74 6.71 9.97 -7.37
C VAL A 74 5.43 10.25 -6.57
N PHE A 75 4.96 9.27 -5.79
CA PHE A 75 3.72 9.38 -5.02
C PHE A 75 3.92 10.25 -3.78
N ALA A 76 5.01 10.06 -3.02
CA ALA A 76 5.33 10.93 -1.89
C ALA A 76 5.55 12.39 -2.33
N ARG A 77 6.20 12.61 -3.49
CA ARG A 77 6.34 13.94 -4.08
C ARG A 77 5.01 14.57 -4.45
N ALA A 78 4.11 13.82 -5.06
CA ALA A 78 2.78 14.31 -5.41
C ALA A 78 1.95 14.63 -4.14
N ALA A 79 1.98 13.75 -3.14
CA ALA A 79 1.34 13.93 -1.84
C ALA A 79 1.82 15.20 -1.10
N ARG A 80 3.13 15.48 -1.15
CA ARG A 80 3.76 16.68 -0.57
C ARG A 80 3.64 17.94 -1.45
N GLY A 81 3.00 17.85 -2.62
CA GLY A 81 2.88 18.98 -3.57
C GLY A 81 4.17 19.36 -4.30
N LEU A 82 5.22 18.53 -4.21
CA LEU A 82 6.52 18.72 -4.87
C LEU A 82 6.51 18.24 -6.34
N LEU A 83 5.45 17.56 -6.77
CA LEU A 83 5.21 17.14 -8.13
C LEU A 83 3.76 17.46 -8.51
N LYS A 84 3.56 18.36 -9.48
CA LYS A 84 2.25 18.62 -10.07
C LYS A 84 2.14 17.89 -11.40
N GLN A 85 1.16 17.00 -11.53
CA GLN A 85 0.82 16.38 -12.81
C GLN A 85 -0.16 17.27 -13.57
N PRO A 86 0.10 17.59 -14.85
CA PRO A 86 -0.75 18.50 -15.62
C PRO A 86 -2.11 17.86 -15.91
N ASN A 87 -3.15 18.70 -16.04
CA ASN A 87 -4.50 18.32 -16.47
C ASN A 87 -5.21 17.31 -15.55
N MET A 88 -4.89 17.30 -14.25
CA MET A 88 -5.48 16.39 -13.27
C MET A 88 -6.59 17.03 -12.44
N GLU A 89 -6.95 18.29 -12.69
CA GLU A 89 -7.93 19.05 -11.90
C GLU A 89 -9.28 18.33 -11.84
N ARG A 90 -9.72 17.75 -12.96
CA ARG A 90 -10.96 17.00 -13.04
C ARG A 90 -10.90 15.69 -12.25
N GLU A 91 -9.80 14.94 -12.37
CA GLU A 91 -9.60 13.71 -11.60
C GLU A 91 -9.53 13.99 -10.09
N GLN A 92 -8.89 15.08 -9.67
CA GLN A 92 -8.86 15.47 -8.25
C GLN A 92 -10.25 15.85 -7.73
N GLU A 93 -11.05 16.56 -8.53
CA GLU A 93 -12.39 16.94 -8.10
C GLU A 93 -13.33 15.73 -7.98
N ALA A 94 -13.16 14.71 -8.82
CA ALA A 94 -13.94 13.47 -8.77
C ALA A 94 -13.75 12.67 -7.47
N LEU A 95 -12.71 12.94 -6.67
CA LEU A 95 -12.56 12.36 -5.33
C LEU A 95 -13.56 12.94 -4.31
N GLY A 96 -14.15 14.11 -4.55
CA GLY A 96 -15.02 14.78 -3.58
C GLY A 96 -14.29 15.01 -2.25
N ASP A 97 -14.93 14.70 -1.13
CA ASP A 97 -14.34 14.86 0.20
C ASP A 97 -13.08 14.00 0.44
N PHE A 98 -12.95 12.87 -0.27
CA PHE A 98 -11.77 12.01 -0.15
C PHE A 98 -10.48 12.73 -0.54
N LYS A 99 -10.54 13.81 -1.35
CA LYS A 99 -9.38 14.62 -1.73
C LYS A 99 -8.69 15.30 -0.56
N LYS A 100 -9.31 15.36 0.62
CA LYS A 100 -8.68 15.84 1.86
C LYS A 100 -7.56 14.89 2.32
N LYS A 101 -7.72 13.59 2.08
CA LYS A 101 -6.81 12.53 2.56
C LYS A 101 -6.05 11.83 1.44
N PHE A 102 -6.68 11.68 0.28
CA PHE A 102 -6.12 10.95 -0.86
C PHE A 102 -5.85 11.89 -2.03
N LEU A 103 -5.06 11.38 -2.97
CA LEU A 103 -4.69 12.05 -4.20
C LEU A 103 -4.77 11.06 -5.35
N VAL A 104 -5.29 11.46 -6.50
CA VAL A 104 -5.23 10.66 -7.74
C VAL A 104 -3.98 11.05 -8.53
N CYS A 105 -3.21 10.09 -9.01
CA CYS A 105 -2.09 10.31 -9.90
C CYS A 105 -2.34 9.60 -11.25
N CYS A 106 -1.69 10.06 -12.30
CA CYS A 106 -1.67 9.41 -13.61
C CYS A 106 -0.30 8.78 -13.90
N ASN A 107 -0.26 7.89 -14.90
CA ASN A 107 1.00 7.40 -15.45
C ASN A 107 1.65 8.50 -16.28
N ARG A 108 2.85 8.24 -16.82
CA ARG A 108 3.43 9.14 -17.81
C ARG A 108 2.55 9.17 -19.07
N PRO A 109 2.42 10.32 -19.75
CA PRO A 109 1.55 10.46 -20.92
C PRO A 109 1.82 9.40 -22.00
N GLU A 110 3.09 9.08 -22.27
CA GLU A 110 3.49 8.06 -23.23
C GLU A 110 3.02 6.65 -22.83
N ASN A 111 2.99 6.34 -21.54
CA ASN A 111 2.51 5.05 -21.05
C ASN A 111 0.98 4.94 -21.14
N ASP A 112 0.26 6.05 -20.92
CA ASP A 112 -1.20 6.12 -21.11
C ASP A 112 -1.56 5.98 -22.60
N LEU A 113 -0.80 6.58 -23.50
CA LEU A 113 -1.03 6.51 -24.95
C LEU A 113 -0.87 5.10 -25.52
N HIS A 114 0.05 4.29 -24.98
CA HIS A 114 0.37 2.94 -25.47
C HIS A 114 -0.31 1.83 -24.67
N TRP A 115 -1.41 2.11 -23.96
CA TRP A 115 -2.08 1.16 -23.08
C TRP A 115 -2.47 -0.16 -23.78
N ASP A 116 -2.80 -0.12 -25.08
CA ASP A 116 -3.18 -1.24 -25.93
C ASP A 116 -2.04 -1.81 -26.79
N SER A 117 -0.83 -1.26 -26.67
CA SER A 117 0.31 -1.69 -27.47
C SER A 117 0.78 -3.10 -27.11
N GLU A 118 0.90 -3.96 -28.12
CA GLU A 118 1.50 -5.29 -28.00
C GLU A 118 3.03 -5.30 -28.13
N ASP A 119 3.63 -4.17 -28.55
CA ASP A 119 5.09 -4.05 -28.65
C ASP A 119 5.76 -4.30 -27.28
N PRO A 120 6.69 -5.28 -27.19
CA PRO A 120 7.38 -5.64 -25.96
C PRO A 120 8.03 -4.47 -25.21
N GLN A 121 8.39 -3.36 -25.87
CA GLN A 121 8.97 -2.20 -25.20
C GLN A 121 7.97 -1.49 -24.26
N TRP A 122 6.68 -1.59 -24.57
CA TRP A 122 5.58 -0.95 -23.84
C TRP A 122 4.93 -1.90 -22.83
N VAL A 123 4.94 -3.20 -23.09
CA VAL A 123 4.40 -4.21 -22.17
C VAL A 123 5.12 -4.11 -20.82
N ARG A 124 4.36 -3.99 -19.72
CA ARG A 124 4.81 -3.72 -18.32
C ARG A 124 5.25 -2.28 -18.01
N ARG A 125 5.19 -1.36 -18.96
CA ARG A 125 5.41 0.09 -18.75
C ARG A 125 4.14 0.89 -18.98
N ALA A 126 3.46 0.58 -20.07
CA ALA A 126 2.19 1.17 -20.46
C ALA A 126 1.12 0.89 -19.41
N SER A 127 0.12 1.77 -19.39
CA SER A 127 -1.05 1.65 -18.54
C SER A 127 -1.81 0.35 -18.80
N MET A 128 -2.38 -0.24 -17.76
CA MET A 128 -2.98 -1.58 -17.81
C MET A 128 -4.36 -1.60 -18.49
N SER A 129 -5.01 -0.46 -18.64
CA SER A 129 -6.29 -0.31 -19.31
C SER A 129 -6.36 1.07 -19.93
N ARG A 130 -7.35 1.29 -20.82
CA ARG A 130 -7.57 2.59 -21.45
C ARG A 130 -7.73 3.71 -20.42
N ARG A 131 -8.27 3.39 -19.24
CA ARG A 131 -8.33 4.30 -18.10
C ARG A 131 -7.65 3.65 -16.91
N HIS A 132 -6.44 4.10 -16.63
CA HIS A 132 -5.64 3.67 -15.50
C HIS A 132 -5.19 4.90 -14.72
N ARG A 133 -5.54 4.94 -13.44
CA ARG A 133 -5.07 5.95 -12.49
C ARG A 133 -4.56 5.28 -11.22
N PHE A 134 -3.84 6.04 -10.43
CA PHE A 134 -3.32 5.59 -9.14
C PHE A 134 -4.00 6.40 -8.03
N LEU A 135 -4.51 5.75 -6.99
CA LEU A 135 -4.87 6.45 -5.76
C LEU A 135 -3.73 6.31 -4.76
N THR A 136 -3.26 7.41 -4.22
CA THR A 136 -2.27 7.43 -3.13
C THR A 136 -2.81 8.23 -1.93
N THR A 137 -2.11 8.14 -0.80
CA THR A 137 -2.43 8.89 0.43
C THR A 137 -1.57 10.15 0.54
N LYS A 138 -2.13 11.20 1.14
CA LYS A 138 -1.38 12.40 1.52
C LYS A 138 -0.58 12.21 2.81
N ASP A 139 -0.91 11.19 3.58
CA ASP A 139 -0.15 10.80 4.76
C ASP A 139 1.08 9.98 4.35
N VAL A 140 2.23 10.65 4.34
CA VAL A 140 3.50 10.09 3.88
C VAL A 140 4.29 9.38 4.98
N ARG A 141 3.70 9.14 6.15
CA ARG A 141 4.35 8.33 7.19
C ARG A 141 4.66 6.93 6.67
N TRP A 142 5.84 6.41 7.03
CA TRP A 142 6.34 5.16 6.46
C TRP A 142 5.38 3.98 6.72
N GLN A 143 4.61 3.96 7.81
CA GLN A 143 3.64 2.90 8.11
C GLN A 143 2.64 2.65 6.97
N TRP A 144 2.39 3.67 6.15
CA TRP A 144 1.52 3.59 4.99
C TRP A 144 2.22 3.24 3.69
N PHE A 145 3.54 3.03 3.67
CA PHE A 145 4.30 2.90 2.42
C PHE A 145 3.94 1.66 1.58
N ASN A 146 3.54 0.57 2.23
CA ASN A 146 3.19 -0.66 1.54
C ASN A 146 2.22 -1.51 2.37
N PRO A 147 1.21 -2.15 1.75
CA PRO A 147 0.27 -3.01 2.47
C PRO A 147 0.95 -4.18 3.20
N LEU A 148 2.18 -4.58 2.85
CA LEU A 148 2.91 -5.62 3.57
C LEU A 148 2.95 -5.37 5.09
N VAL A 149 3.11 -4.11 5.53
CA VAL A 149 3.28 -3.75 6.95
C VAL A 149 2.01 -3.27 7.65
N PHE A 150 0.87 -3.21 6.96
CA PHE A 150 -0.38 -2.73 7.54
C PHE A 150 -0.80 -3.59 8.74
N GLY A 151 -1.18 -2.98 9.86
CA GLY A 151 -1.57 -3.72 11.06
C GLY A 151 -0.39 -4.41 11.74
N MET A 152 0.82 -3.86 11.58
CA MET A 152 2.01 -4.23 12.32
C MET A 152 2.48 -3.01 13.10
N VAL A 153 2.52 -3.14 14.43
CA VAL A 153 3.14 -2.15 15.32
C VAL A 153 4.56 -2.61 15.56
N CYS A 154 5.52 -1.72 15.36
CA CYS A 154 6.92 -1.96 15.66
C CYS A 154 7.16 -1.75 17.15
N GLU A 155 8.15 -2.44 17.71
CA GLU A 155 8.60 -2.27 19.08
C GLU A 155 9.10 -0.84 19.35
N ILE A 156 9.58 -0.14 18.31
CA ILE A 156 9.96 1.28 18.35
C ILE A 156 8.77 2.26 18.46
N GLY A 157 7.54 1.76 18.63
CA GLY A 157 6.33 2.58 18.82
C GLY A 157 5.77 3.19 17.54
N GLU A 158 6.31 2.84 16.38
CA GLU A 158 5.83 3.24 15.06
C GLU A 158 4.98 2.13 14.40
N GLY A 159 4.27 2.46 13.31
CA GLY A 159 3.38 1.55 12.61
C GLY A 159 1.91 1.88 12.84
N CYS A 160 1.03 0.96 12.45
CA CYS A 160 -0.40 1.09 12.69
C CYS A 160 -0.97 -0.22 13.21
N ASP A 161 -1.95 -0.12 14.10
CA ASP A 161 -2.64 -1.30 14.59
C ASP A 161 -3.58 -1.89 13.52
N VAL A 162 -4.08 -3.08 13.81
CA VAL A 162 -4.97 -3.83 12.90
C VAL A 162 -6.25 -3.07 12.58
N ARG A 163 -6.85 -2.40 13.56
CA ARG A 163 -8.11 -1.68 13.40
C ARG A 163 -7.91 -0.44 12.53
N GLU A 164 -6.87 0.33 12.81
CA GLU A 164 -6.50 1.51 12.02
C GLU A 164 -6.21 1.11 10.57
N ALA A 165 -5.41 0.06 10.36
CA ALA A 165 -5.09 -0.45 9.03
C ALA A 165 -6.32 -0.90 8.24
N LEU A 166 -7.27 -1.57 8.89
CA LEU A 166 -8.52 -1.98 8.26
C LEU A 166 -9.37 -0.77 7.87
N GLN A 167 -9.50 0.20 8.77
CA GLN A 167 -10.24 1.43 8.50
C GLN A 167 -9.62 2.21 7.34
N GLU A 168 -8.29 2.29 7.30
CA GLU A 168 -7.54 2.94 6.23
C GLU A 168 -7.78 2.26 4.88
N ALA A 169 -7.67 0.92 4.82
CA ALA A 169 -7.89 0.16 3.60
C ALA A 169 -9.33 0.29 3.06
N GLU A 170 -10.33 0.29 3.95
CA GLU A 170 -11.73 0.50 3.55
C GLU A 170 -11.99 1.94 3.06
N GLN A 171 -11.35 2.94 3.68
CA GLN A 171 -11.42 4.32 3.19
C GLN A 171 -10.78 4.47 1.81
N MET A 172 -9.64 3.81 1.57
CA MET A 172 -8.98 3.82 0.27
C MET A 172 -9.82 3.18 -0.83
N LYS A 173 -10.41 2.01 -0.57
CA LYS A 173 -11.36 1.39 -1.51
C LYS A 173 -12.55 2.30 -1.78
N SER A 174 -13.12 2.88 -0.72
CA SER A 174 -14.27 3.79 -0.85
C SER A 174 -13.92 5.00 -1.70
N ALA A 175 -12.73 5.60 -1.49
CA ALA A 175 -12.22 6.71 -2.28
C ALA A 175 -12.01 6.33 -3.75
N ALA A 176 -11.40 5.17 -4.03
CA ALA A 176 -11.14 4.71 -5.40
C ALA A 176 -12.43 4.43 -6.19
N LEU A 177 -13.40 3.76 -5.55
CA LEU A 177 -14.71 3.51 -6.18
C LEU A 177 -15.54 4.79 -6.31
N HIS A 178 -15.45 5.70 -5.33
CA HIS A 178 -16.06 7.02 -5.42
C HIS A 178 -15.49 7.81 -6.60
N PHE A 179 -14.17 7.85 -6.75
CA PHE A 179 -13.50 8.45 -7.90
C PHE A 179 -14.02 7.88 -9.22
N ALA A 180 -14.00 6.56 -9.39
CA ALA A 180 -14.44 5.94 -10.65
C ALA A 180 -15.91 6.24 -10.96
N LYS A 181 -16.79 6.25 -9.95
CA LYS A 181 -18.22 6.56 -10.12
C LYS A 181 -18.47 8.01 -10.59
N HIS A 182 -17.65 8.96 -10.16
CA HIS A 182 -17.86 10.40 -10.39
C HIS A 182 -16.94 10.98 -11.46
N CYS A 183 -15.84 10.31 -11.81
CA CYS A 183 -14.94 10.76 -12.86
C CYS A 183 -15.54 10.44 -14.24
N PRO A 184 -15.80 11.42 -15.11
CA PRO A 184 -16.47 11.16 -16.38
C PRO A 184 -15.66 10.24 -17.29
N GLY A 185 -16.38 9.33 -17.95
CA GLY A 185 -15.81 8.29 -18.81
C GLY A 185 -15.46 6.99 -18.09
N TRP A 186 -15.33 6.99 -16.76
CA TRP A 186 -15.09 5.76 -16.01
C TRP A 186 -16.35 4.89 -15.88
N PRO A 187 -16.20 3.56 -15.70
CA PRO A 187 -17.32 2.70 -15.37
C PRO A 187 -18.03 3.15 -14.09
N ARG A 188 -19.37 3.17 -14.13
CA ARG A 188 -20.18 3.53 -12.96
C ARG A 188 -20.41 2.37 -12.01
N ASP A 189 -20.43 1.15 -12.54
CA ASP A 189 -20.61 -0.07 -11.76
C ASP A 189 -19.29 -0.52 -11.17
N ALA A 190 -19.26 -0.73 -9.84
CA ALA A 190 -18.05 -1.10 -9.12
C ALA A 190 -17.43 -2.44 -9.57
N LYS A 191 -18.22 -3.35 -10.16
CA LYS A 191 -17.74 -4.64 -10.70
C LYS A 191 -16.82 -4.47 -11.92
N ASP A 192 -16.96 -3.35 -12.63
CA ASP A 192 -16.20 -3.02 -13.84
C ASP A 192 -14.96 -2.17 -13.51
N VAL A 193 -14.70 -1.95 -12.22
CA VAL A 193 -13.54 -1.19 -11.72
C VAL A 193 -12.61 -2.14 -10.98
N GLY A 194 -11.39 -2.28 -11.48
CA GLY A 194 -10.34 -3.09 -10.87
C GLY A 194 -9.51 -2.26 -9.91
N LEU A 195 -9.34 -2.75 -8.68
CA LEU A 195 -8.49 -2.12 -7.67
C LEU A 195 -7.35 -3.06 -7.31
N TYR A 196 -6.10 -2.67 -7.55
CA TYR A 196 -4.94 -3.52 -7.31
C TYR A 196 -3.83 -2.79 -6.55
N VAL A 197 -3.04 -3.53 -5.79
CA VAL A 197 -1.84 -3.05 -5.08
C VAL A 197 -0.67 -4.01 -5.33
N ASN A 198 0.54 -3.45 -5.36
CA ASN A 198 1.76 -4.26 -5.32
C ASN A 198 2.26 -4.41 -3.88
N ILE A 199 2.67 -5.62 -3.52
CA ILE A 199 3.28 -5.91 -2.22
C ILE A 199 4.80 -5.73 -2.30
N PHE A 200 5.40 -5.27 -1.21
CA PHE A 200 6.85 -5.12 -1.10
C PHE A 200 7.57 -6.44 -1.45
N GLY A 201 8.66 -6.32 -2.22
CA GLY A 201 9.27 -7.44 -2.95
C GLY A 201 8.96 -7.38 -4.45
N HIS A 202 7.77 -6.92 -4.82
CA HIS A 202 7.27 -6.87 -6.20
C HIS A 202 6.76 -5.49 -6.65
N ASN A 203 6.68 -4.51 -5.74
CA ASN A 203 6.40 -3.12 -6.08
C ASN A 203 7.58 -2.48 -6.84
N ASN A 204 7.32 -1.41 -7.59
CA ASN A 204 8.38 -0.61 -8.25
C ASN A 204 8.70 0.70 -7.52
N VAL A 205 7.76 1.22 -6.74
CA VAL A 205 7.91 2.46 -5.96
C VAL A 205 7.62 2.17 -4.50
N ASN A 206 8.49 2.61 -3.58
CA ASN A 206 8.31 2.46 -2.13
C ASN A 206 7.38 3.54 -1.59
N SER A 207 6.13 3.49 -2.03
CA SER A 207 5.03 4.31 -1.54
C SER A 207 3.74 3.57 -1.87
N LEU A 208 2.68 3.90 -1.15
CA LEU A 208 1.40 3.26 -1.37
C LEU A 208 0.69 3.89 -2.55
N PHE A 209 0.26 3.03 -3.45
CA PHE A 209 -0.63 3.39 -4.53
C PHE A 209 -1.53 2.21 -4.86
N ILE A 210 -2.76 2.54 -5.25
CA ILE A 210 -3.75 1.59 -5.71
C ILE A 210 -3.96 1.86 -7.19
N HIS A 211 -3.73 0.85 -8.01
CA HIS A 211 -4.14 0.87 -9.40
C HIS A 211 -5.66 0.86 -9.47
N ILE A 212 -6.25 1.90 -10.03
CA ILE A 212 -7.66 1.96 -10.42
C ILE A 212 -7.71 1.73 -11.92
N LEU A 213 -8.38 0.65 -12.35
CA LEU A 213 -8.46 0.19 -13.73
C LEU A 213 -9.91 0.14 -14.21
N ASP A 214 -10.13 0.55 -15.45
CA ASP A 214 -11.36 0.25 -16.20
C ASP A 214 -11.27 -1.17 -16.77
N LEU A 215 -12.01 -2.12 -16.17
CA LEU A 215 -11.99 -3.52 -16.57
C LEU A 215 -12.76 -3.80 -17.86
N THR A 216 -13.53 -2.83 -18.35
CA THR A 216 -14.26 -2.99 -19.62
C THR A 216 -13.35 -2.87 -20.83
N VAL A 217 -12.16 -2.25 -20.66
CA VAL A 217 -11.19 -2.01 -21.74
C VAL A 217 -9.75 -2.13 -21.23
N THR A 218 -9.29 -3.38 -21.03
CA THR A 218 -7.93 -3.69 -20.58
C THR A 218 -6.94 -3.89 -21.74
N GLY A 219 -5.67 -3.58 -21.52
CA GLY A 219 -4.60 -3.79 -22.51
C GLY A 219 -3.56 -4.85 -22.11
N PRO A 220 -2.54 -5.11 -22.95
CA PRO A 220 -1.56 -6.19 -22.75
C PRO A 220 -0.80 -6.12 -21.41
N SER A 221 -0.50 -4.91 -20.91
CA SER A 221 0.15 -4.72 -19.60
C SER A 221 -0.67 -5.29 -18.44
N PHE A 222 -2.01 -5.31 -18.52
CA PHE A 222 -2.83 -5.93 -17.46
C PHE A 222 -2.57 -7.43 -17.36
N ALA A 223 -2.54 -8.13 -18.48
CA ALA A 223 -2.23 -9.57 -18.52
C ALA A 223 -0.81 -9.84 -18.01
N ALA A 224 0.15 -9.00 -18.42
CA ALA A 224 1.56 -9.15 -18.05
C ALA A 224 1.85 -8.92 -16.55
N SER A 225 1.00 -8.14 -15.85
CA SER A 225 1.14 -7.80 -14.43
C SER A 225 0.35 -8.72 -13.48
N ARG A 226 -0.44 -9.67 -14.00
CA ARG A 226 -1.31 -10.55 -13.18
C ARG A 226 -0.59 -11.37 -12.10
N LEU A 227 0.72 -11.52 -12.18
CA LEU A 227 1.51 -12.30 -11.23
C LEU A 227 2.00 -11.48 -10.02
N THR A 228 1.86 -10.14 -10.06
CA THR A 228 2.40 -9.22 -9.05
C THR A 228 1.37 -8.20 -8.53
N GLU A 229 0.13 -8.28 -9.00
CA GLU A 229 -0.98 -7.42 -8.60
C GLU A 229 -1.93 -8.17 -7.65
N VAL A 230 -2.25 -7.56 -6.51
CA VAL A 230 -3.20 -8.09 -5.53
C VAL A 230 -4.44 -7.21 -5.45
N THR A 231 -5.63 -7.78 -5.55
CA THR A 231 -6.90 -7.02 -5.50
C THR A 231 -7.17 -6.38 -4.12
N LEU A 232 -7.67 -5.13 -4.10
CA LEU A 232 -8.01 -4.35 -2.90
C LEU A 232 -9.53 -4.23 -2.65
N PRO A 233 -10.08 -4.69 -1.50
CA PRO A 233 -9.77 -5.87 -0.73
C PRO A 233 -10.88 -6.94 -0.84
N ALA A 234 -10.56 -8.15 -0.40
CA ALA A 234 -11.52 -9.16 0.06
C ALA A 234 -11.38 -9.47 1.58
N ARG A 235 -10.88 -8.53 2.41
CA ARG A 235 -10.33 -8.69 3.79
C ARG A 235 -8.81 -8.89 3.85
N VAL A 236 -8.08 -8.12 3.06
CA VAL A 236 -6.65 -8.29 2.76
C VAL A 236 -5.82 -8.20 4.07
N LEU A 237 -4.88 -9.14 4.25
CA LEU A 237 -3.68 -9.08 5.12
C LEU A 237 -3.71 -9.59 6.56
N LEU A 238 -4.86 -9.93 7.14
CA LEU A 238 -4.91 -10.30 8.57
C LEU A 238 -5.44 -11.72 8.80
N PRO A 239 -4.83 -12.52 9.69
CA PRO A 239 -5.41 -13.78 10.16
C PRO A 239 -6.81 -13.53 10.74
N ARG A 240 -7.77 -14.42 10.43
CA ARG A 240 -9.17 -14.35 10.92
C ARG A 240 -9.29 -14.14 12.44
N THR A 241 -8.31 -14.61 13.20
CA THR A 241 -8.26 -14.53 14.67
C THR A 241 -8.21 -13.09 15.21
N LEU A 242 -7.56 -12.16 14.50
CA LEU A 242 -7.48 -10.75 14.89
C LEU A 242 -8.74 -9.95 14.54
N HIS A 243 -9.49 -10.39 13.53
CA HIS A 243 -10.74 -9.75 13.13
C HIS A 243 -11.83 -9.94 14.18
N LEU A 244 -11.90 -11.11 14.84
CA LEU A 244 -12.83 -11.31 15.94
C LEU A 244 -12.48 -10.41 17.13
N LEU A 245 -11.22 -10.36 17.55
CA LEU A 245 -10.79 -9.54 18.70
C LEU A 245 -10.99 -8.04 18.48
N ALA A 246 -10.77 -7.55 17.25
CA ALA A 246 -11.00 -6.16 16.90
C ALA A 246 -12.49 -5.79 16.87
N VAL A 247 -13.38 -6.75 16.56
CA VAL A 247 -14.84 -6.52 16.47
C VAL A 247 -15.54 -6.74 17.81
N THR A 248 -15.05 -7.64 18.67
CA THR A 248 -15.74 -8.00 19.92
C THR A 248 -15.34 -7.19 21.14
N GLY A 249 -14.37 -6.26 21.04
CA GLY A 249 -14.02 -5.32 22.12
C GLY A 249 -13.78 -6.01 23.46
N ASN A 250 -12.54 -6.40 23.77
CA ASN A 250 -12.24 -7.08 25.03
C ASN A 250 -12.56 -6.17 26.24
N PRO A 251 -13.49 -6.51 27.15
CA PRO A 251 -13.76 -5.74 28.34
C PRO A 251 -12.84 -6.23 29.45
N SER A 252 -11.59 -5.75 29.49
CA SER A 252 -10.70 -6.13 30.59
C SER A 252 -9.70 -5.03 30.92
N SER A 253 -10.19 -3.95 31.53
CA SER A 253 -9.41 -3.07 32.42
C SER A 253 -10.31 -2.06 33.14
N SER A 254 -10.97 -2.48 34.22
CA SER A 254 -11.27 -1.62 35.38
C SER A 254 -12.01 -2.39 36.47
N GLN A 255 -11.31 -3.27 37.18
CA GLN A 255 -11.60 -3.47 38.61
C GLN A 255 -10.26 -3.59 39.33
N HIS A 256 -9.69 -2.43 39.66
CA HIS A 256 -8.67 -2.33 40.69
C HIS A 256 -9.39 -2.24 42.04
N ASN A 257 -9.16 -3.28 42.85
CA ASN A 257 -9.09 -3.29 44.31
C ASN A 257 -9.77 -2.15 45.07
N GLN A 258 -10.90 -2.48 45.73
CA GLN A 258 -11.17 -1.94 47.06
C GLN A 258 -11.00 -3.07 48.08
N HIS A 259 -9.83 -3.09 48.72
CA HIS A 259 -9.62 -3.79 49.97
C HIS A 259 -10.41 -3.04 51.06
N HIS A 260 -11.42 -3.69 51.64
CA HIS A 260 -11.95 -3.28 52.94
C HIS A 260 -11.00 -3.77 54.04
N PRO A 261 -10.47 -2.90 54.90
CA PRO A 261 -9.89 -3.34 56.16
C PRO A 261 -11.03 -3.62 57.15
N ALA A 262 -11.01 -4.82 57.72
CA ALA A 262 -11.76 -5.14 58.93
C ALA A 262 -11.32 -4.18 60.06
N SER A 263 -12.29 -3.58 60.74
CA SER A 263 -12.06 -2.90 62.03
C SER A 263 -12.49 -3.83 63.16
N PRO A 264 -11.71 -3.91 64.25
CA PRO A 264 -12.07 -4.69 65.43
C PRO A 264 -13.02 -3.91 66.36
N SER A 265 -13.61 -4.67 67.28
CA SER A 265 -14.67 -4.41 68.26
C SER A 265 -14.53 -3.17 69.16
N PRO A 266 -15.57 -2.81 69.95
CA PRO A 266 -15.85 -3.50 71.23
C PRO A 266 -17.21 -4.20 71.29
#